data_AF-A0A2I0T841-F1
#
_entry.id   AF-A0A2I0T841-F1
#
_cell.length_a   1.000
_cell.length_b   1.000
_cell.length_c   1.000
_cell.angle_alpha   90.00
_cell.angle_beta   90.00
_cell.angle_gamma   90.00
#
_symmetry.space_group_name_H-M   'P 1'
#
loop_
_entity.id
_entity.type
_entity.pdbx_description
1 polymer ?
#
loop_
_entity_poly.entity_id
_entity_poly.type
_entity_poly.pdbx_seq_one_letter_code
_entity_poly.pdbx_strand_id
1 'polypeptide(L)'
;MCTRLQGYNLIGITETWWYGSYEWSVGMEGYRLFRKDRLGRQGGGVALYVNDQPESMELHLGMDEDPTESLWIRIKGSTGAGDVTVGVCYRTPDQGDREDEALYRQIGAA
;
A
#
# COMPACT_ATOMS: atom_id res chain seq x y z
N MET A 1 -23.49 8.10 21.03
CA MET A 1 -23.55 7.07 19.97
C MET A 1 -23.15 7.73 18.66
N CYS A 2 -21.90 7.58 18.25
CA CYS A 2 -21.43 8.15 16.99
C CYS A 2 -21.75 7.15 15.87
N THR A 3 -22.58 7.56 14.93
CA THR A 3 -22.94 6.77 13.74
C THR A 3 -21.66 6.50 12.94
N ARG A 4 -21.20 5.24 12.93
CA ARG A 4 -20.15 4.79 12.00
C ARG A 4 -20.63 5.14 10.59
N LEU A 5 -19.97 6.08 9.92
CA LEU A 5 -20.07 6.21 8.48
C LEU A 5 -19.79 4.81 7.89
N GLN A 6 -20.65 4.35 6.99
CA GLN A 6 -20.37 3.22 6.12
C GLN A 6 -19.24 3.61 5.16
N GLY A 7 -18.02 3.73 5.71
CA GLY A 7 -16.83 4.14 4.98
C GLY A 7 -16.25 3.01 4.13
N TYR A 8 -15.27 3.34 3.30
CA TYR A 8 -14.52 2.36 2.54
C TYR A 8 -13.72 1.44 3.48
N ASN A 9 -13.62 0.16 3.14
CA ASN A 9 -12.76 -0.75 3.89
C ASN A 9 -11.27 -0.56 3.52
N LEU A 10 -11.03 -0.14 2.27
CA LEU A 10 -9.71 0.00 1.65
C LEU A 10 -9.73 1.20 0.70
N ILE A 11 -8.69 2.01 0.73
CA ILE A 11 -8.44 3.09 -0.24
C ILE A 11 -6.98 2.98 -0.67
N GLY A 12 -6.77 2.73 -1.97
CA GLY A 12 -5.44 2.77 -2.60
C GLY A 12 -5.22 4.08 -3.31
N ILE A 13 -4.06 4.70 -3.11
CA ILE A 13 -3.64 5.93 -3.78
C ILE A 13 -2.29 5.67 -4.45
N THR A 14 -2.22 5.95 -5.75
CA THR A 14 -0.98 6.02 -6.52
C THR A 14 -0.61 7.46 -6.76
N GLU A 15 0.67 7.74 -7.00
CA GLU A 15 1.18 9.10 -7.17
C GLU A 15 0.82 10.00 -5.98
N THR A 16 1.21 9.58 -4.78
CA THR A 16 0.98 10.36 -3.56
C THR A 16 1.77 11.67 -3.53
N TRP A 17 2.94 11.69 -4.19
CA TRP A 17 3.85 12.84 -4.25
C TRP A 17 4.29 13.33 -2.87
N TRP A 18 4.28 12.44 -1.87
CA TRP A 18 4.71 12.78 -0.53
C TRP A 18 6.22 12.60 -0.37
N TYR A 19 6.83 13.47 0.44
CA TYR A 19 8.25 13.41 0.84
C TYR A 19 8.32 13.32 2.38
N GLY A 20 9.44 12.82 2.93
CA GLY A 20 9.58 12.31 4.30
C GLY A 20 9.31 13.25 5.49
N SER A 21 8.69 14.42 5.31
CA SER A 21 8.24 15.35 6.36
C SER A 21 6.72 15.45 6.53
N TYR A 22 5.92 14.81 5.68
CA TYR A 22 4.45 14.86 5.70
C TYR A 22 3.82 13.82 6.64
N GLU A 23 4.15 13.86 7.93
CA GLU A 23 3.56 12.93 8.92
C GLU A 23 2.22 13.42 9.49
N TRP A 24 2.04 14.72 9.70
CA TRP A 24 0.93 15.23 10.51
C TRP A 24 -0.41 15.37 9.79
N SER A 25 -0.44 15.45 8.46
CA SER A 25 -1.66 15.74 7.67
C SER A 25 -2.22 14.54 6.89
N VAL A 26 -1.53 13.40 6.89
CA VAL A 26 -1.90 12.23 6.07
C VAL A 26 -2.70 11.19 6.85
N GLY A 27 -2.74 11.29 8.18
CA GLY A 27 -3.54 10.39 9.02
C GLY A 27 -5.03 10.63 8.83
N MET A 28 -5.80 9.55 8.70
CA MET A 28 -7.26 9.58 8.59
C MET A 28 -7.87 8.81 9.76
N GLU A 29 -8.79 9.42 10.50
CA GLU A 29 -9.46 8.78 11.63
C GLU A 29 -10.22 7.51 11.19
N GLY A 30 -10.06 6.41 11.92
CA GLY A 30 -10.66 5.11 11.59
C GLY A 30 -9.89 4.30 10.53
N TYR A 31 -8.71 4.76 10.11
CA TYR A 31 -7.86 4.07 9.15
C TYR A 31 -6.42 3.92 9.62
N ARG A 32 -5.83 2.76 9.32
CA ARG A 32 -4.39 2.51 9.37
C ARG A 32 -3.79 2.84 8.01
N LEU A 33 -2.73 3.64 8.01
CA LEU A 33 -1.98 4.03 6.81
C LEU A 33 -0.76 3.13 6.63
N PHE A 34 -0.62 2.55 5.45
CA PHE A 34 0.60 1.95 4.92
C PHE A 34 1.04 2.77 3.71
N ARG A 35 2.34 3.06 3.56
CA ARG A 35 2.82 3.87 2.44
C ARG A 35 4.24 3.53 2.07
N LYS A 36 4.54 3.71 0.79
CA LYS A 36 5.89 3.66 0.24
C LYS A 36 6.12 4.96 -0.53
N ASP A 37 6.98 5.81 0.03
CA ASP A 37 7.35 7.08 -0.60
C ASP A 37 8.50 6.88 -1.57
N ARG A 38 8.46 7.59 -2.69
CA ARG A 38 9.60 7.63 -3.62
C ARG A 38 10.69 8.53 -3.05
N LEU A 39 11.90 8.00 -2.95
CA LEU A 39 13.08 8.76 -2.53
C LEU A 39 13.86 9.29 -3.75
N GLY A 40 14.40 10.51 -3.63
CA GLY A 40 15.40 11.04 -4.57
C GLY A 40 14.88 11.51 -5.95
N ARG A 41 13.59 11.40 -6.24
CA ARG A 41 12.96 11.93 -7.47
C ARG A 41 11.60 12.58 -7.14
N GLN A 42 11.19 13.54 -7.96
CA GLN A 42 9.87 14.17 -7.84
C GLN A 42 8.79 13.26 -8.43
N GLY A 43 7.65 13.19 -7.74
CA GLY A 43 6.48 12.42 -8.16
C GLY A 43 6.63 10.91 -7.94
N GLY A 44 5.50 10.20 -7.93
CA GLY A 44 5.43 8.79 -7.57
C GLY A 44 4.98 8.57 -6.12
N GLY A 45 5.24 7.37 -5.62
CA GLY A 45 4.83 6.91 -4.29
C GLY A 45 3.42 6.33 -4.27
N VAL A 46 3.17 5.44 -3.32
CA VAL A 46 1.89 4.73 -3.14
C VAL A 46 1.47 4.68 -1.68
N ALA A 47 0.16 4.63 -1.43
CA ALA A 47 -0.41 4.49 -0.11
C ALA A 47 -1.65 3.59 -0.10
N LEU A 48 -1.84 2.89 1.02
CA LEU A 48 -3.03 2.13 1.35
C LEU A 48 -3.57 2.61 2.69
N TYR A 49 -4.82 3.06 2.70
CA TYR A 49 -5.61 3.25 3.91
C TYR A 49 -6.51 2.05 4.11
N VAL A 50 -6.41 1.42 5.27
CA VAL A 50 -7.18 0.24 5.65
C VAL A 50 -8.03 0.59 6.85
N ASN A 51 -9.30 0.18 6.85
CA ASN A 51 -10.13 0.30 8.06
C ASN A 51 -9.36 -0.27 9.27
N ASP A 52 -9.35 0.44 10.39
CA ASP A 52 -8.53 0.08 11.56
C ASP A 52 -9.09 -1.07 12.41
N GLN A 53 -10.30 -1.58 12.08
CA GLN A 53 -10.94 -2.68 12.78
C GLN A 53 -10.30 -4.06 12.51
N PRO A 54 -10.12 -4.50 11.25
CA PRO A 54 -9.40 -5.74 10.97
C PRO A 54 -7.90 -5.60 11.26
N GLU A 55 -7.29 -6.72 11.68
CA GLU A 55 -5.83 -6.79 11.78
C GLU A 55 -5.22 -6.77 10.37
N SER A 56 -4.32 -5.83 10.12
CA SER A 56 -3.62 -5.70 8.84
C SER A 56 -2.12 -5.50 9.05
N MET A 57 -1.29 -6.11 8.20
CA MET A 57 0.17 -6.08 8.28
C MET A 57 0.79 -5.90 6.91
N GLU A 58 1.89 -5.15 6.82
CA GLU A 58 2.67 -5.01 5.59
C GLU A 58 3.41 -6.30 5.26
N LEU A 59 3.37 -6.70 3.98
CA LEU A 59 4.07 -7.86 3.45
C LEU A 59 5.36 -7.42 2.76
N HIS A 60 6.48 -7.88 3.29
CA HIS A 60 7.80 -7.66 2.69
C HIS A 60 8.12 -8.86 1.79
N LEU A 61 7.99 -8.69 0.47
CA LEU A 61 8.14 -9.78 -0.50
C LEU A 61 9.61 -10.10 -0.86
N GLY A 62 10.56 -9.79 0.02
CA GLY A 62 11.94 -10.29 -0.05
C GLY A 62 12.80 -9.78 -1.20
N MET A 63 12.49 -8.62 -1.77
CA MET A 63 13.29 -8.00 -2.83
C MET A 63 14.24 -6.97 -2.19
N ASP A 64 15.53 -7.31 -2.04
CA ASP A 64 16.57 -6.50 -1.36
C ASP A 64 16.74 -5.09 -1.96
N GLU A 65 16.54 -4.99 -3.28
CA GLU A 65 16.25 -3.74 -3.96
C GLU A 65 14.80 -3.88 -4.41
N ASP A 66 13.88 -3.13 -3.81
CA ASP A 66 12.49 -3.09 -4.27
C ASP A 66 12.31 -1.86 -5.18
N PRO A 67 12.69 -1.95 -6.47
CA PRO A 67 12.62 -0.83 -7.41
C PRO A 67 11.18 -0.49 -7.78
N THR A 68 10.21 -1.31 -7.38
CA THR A 68 8.82 -1.12 -7.74
C THR A 68 8.19 -0.08 -6.84
N GLU A 69 7.32 0.78 -7.38
CA GLU A 69 6.46 1.62 -6.56
C GLU A 69 5.20 0.83 -6.20
N SER A 70 5.37 -0.24 -5.43
CA SER A 70 4.29 -1.10 -4.96
C SER A 70 4.32 -1.28 -3.45
N LEU A 71 3.16 -1.61 -2.88
CA LEU A 71 2.94 -1.84 -1.47
C LEU A 71 1.91 -2.95 -1.32
N TRP A 72 2.24 -3.95 -0.49
CA TRP A 72 1.42 -5.14 -0.27
C TRP A 72 1.11 -5.28 1.22
N ILE A 73 -0.13 -5.61 1.54
CA ILE A 73 -0.58 -5.86 2.90
C ILE A 73 -1.35 -7.17 2.95
N ARG A 74 -1.36 -7.78 4.13
CA ARG A 74 -2.25 -8.88 4.48
C ARG A 74 -3.27 -8.39 5.49
N ILE A 75 -4.53 -8.66 5.22
CA ILE A 75 -5.66 -8.42 6.11
C ILE A 75 -6.12 -9.76 6.64
N LYS A 76 -6.19 -9.87 7.96
CA LYS A 76 -6.56 -11.11 8.62
C LYS A 76 -8.02 -11.44 8.39
N GLY A 77 -8.29 -12.68 7.99
CA GLY A 77 -9.65 -13.19 7.86
C GLY A 77 -10.33 -13.33 9.22
N SER A 78 -11.67 -13.34 9.22
CA SER A 78 -12.44 -13.81 10.38
C SER A 78 -12.20 -15.31 10.62
N THR A 79 -12.53 -15.81 11.81
CA THR A 79 -12.42 -17.25 12.13
C THR A 79 -13.03 -18.13 11.04
N GLY A 80 -12.21 -19.01 10.45
CA GLY A 80 -12.63 -19.92 9.37
C GLY A 80 -12.60 -19.33 7.96
N ALA A 81 -12.36 -18.03 7.81
CA ALA A 81 -12.01 -17.40 6.55
C ALA A 81 -10.48 -17.31 6.42
N GLY A 82 -9.97 -17.46 5.19
CA GLY A 82 -8.57 -17.19 4.90
C GLY A 82 -8.26 -15.70 4.98
N ASP A 83 -6.96 -15.38 5.14
CA ASP A 83 -6.47 -14.01 5.03
C ASP A 83 -6.60 -13.50 3.58
N VAL A 84 -6.67 -12.17 3.44
CA VAL A 84 -6.73 -11.49 2.14
C VAL A 84 -5.47 -10.67 1.93
N THR A 85 -4.77 -10.89 0.82
CA THR A 85 -3.68 -10.02 0.38
C THR A 85 -4.24 -8.89 -0.49
N VAL A 86 -3.78 -7.67 -0.25
CA VAL A 86 -4.15 -6.47 -1.02
C VAL A 86 -2.88 -5.74 -1.42
N GLY A 87 -2.80 -5.32 -2.68
CA GLY A 87 -1.69 -4.51 -3.18
C GLY A 87 -2.14 -3.25 -3.90
N VAL A 88 -1.31 -2.22 -3.82
CA VAL A 88 -1.35 -1.05 -4.70
C VAL A 88 0.00 -0.96 -5.41
N CYS A 89 -0.03 -0.63 -6.69
CA CYS A 89 1.18 -0.43 -7.47
C CYS A 89 1.02 0.76 -8.43
N TYR A 90 2.11 1.48 -8.61
CA TYR A 90 2.25 2.49 -9.65
C TYR A 90 3.38 2.07 -10.58
N ARG A 91 3.06 1.95 -11.87
CA ARG A 91 4.04 1.73 -12.93
C ARG A 91 4.39 3.10 -13.51
N THR A 92 5.64 3.53 -13.39
CA THR A 92 6.04 4.84 -13.93
C THR A 92 5.98 4.82 -15.47
N PRO A 93 5.70 5.96 -16.13
CA PRO A 93 5.66 6.02 -17.60
C PRO A 93 7.00 5.67 -18.26
N ASP A 94 8.12 5.92 -17.57
CA ASP A 94 9.50 5.61 -17.97
C ASP A 94 10.00 4.25 -17.46
N GLN A 95 9.11 3.42 -16.89
CA GLN A 95 9.48 2.12 -16.30
C GLN A 95 9.97 1.13 -17.37
N GLY A 96 11.12 0.50 -17.11
CA GLY A 96 11.72 -0.50 -17.99
C GLY A 96 11.30 -1.94 -17.66
N ASP A 97 11.74 -2.86 -18.52
CA ASP A 97 11.37 -4.28 -18.43
C ASP A 97 11.80 -4.94 -17.11
N ARG A 98 12.93 -4.51 -16.54
CA ARG A 98 13.44 -5.07 -15.27
C ARG A 98 12.50 -4.77 -14.11
N GLU A 99 12.01 -3.54 -14.01
CA GLU A 99 11.08 -3.10 -12.98
C GLU A 99 9.70 -3.74 -13.17
N ASP A 100 9.26 -3.88 -14.43
CA ASP A 100 8.04 -4.62 -14.76
C ASP A 100 8.12 -6.08 -14.32
N GLU A 101 9.20 -6.79 -14.67
CA GLU A 101 9.41 -8.17 -14.24
C GLU A 101 9.43 -8.29 -12.71
N ALA A 102 10.07 -7.34 -12.02
CA ALA A 102 10.08 -7.31 -10.56
C ALA A 102 8.66 -7.15 -9.99
N LEU A 103 7.86 -6.25 -10.56
CA LEU A 103 6.46 -6.05 -10.17
C LEU A 103 5.63 -7.33 -10.39
N TYR A 104 5.77 -7.99 -11.54
CA TYR A 104 5.05 -9.24 -11.81
C TYR A 104 5.48 -10.39 -10.90
N ARG A 105 6.77 -10.47 -10.54
CA ARG A 105 7.25 -11.46 -9.56
C ARG A 105 6.65 -11.20 -8.17
N GLN A 106 6.54 -9.95 -7.75
CA GLN A 106 5.86 -9.59 -6.50
C GLN A 106 4.37 -9.97 -6.53
N ILE A 107 3.68 -9.67 -7.62
CA ILE A 107 2.27 -10.06 -7.80
C ILE A 107 2.09 -11.59 -7.69
N GLY A 108 3.03 -12.38 -8.24
CA GLY A 108 2.98 -13.83 -8.13
C GLY A 108 3.37 -14.40 -6.76
N ALA A 109 4.00 -13.60 -5.90
CA ALA A 109 4.44 -13.99 -4.55
C ALA A 109 3.48 -13.53 -3.44
N ALA A 110 2.64 -12.54 -3.72
CA ALA A 110 1.62 -11.97 -2.82
C ALA A 110 0.41 -12.91 -2.62
#